data_AF-A0A9D4KVX5-F1
#
_entry.id   AF-A0A9D4KVX5-F1
#
_cell.length_a   1.000
_cell.length_b   1.000
_cell.length_c   1.000
_cell.angle_alpha   90.00
_cell.angle_beta   90.00
_cell.angle_gamma   90.00
#
_symmetry.space_group_name_H-M   'P 1'
#
loop_
_entity.id
_entity.type
_entity.pdbx_description
1 polymer ?
#
loop_
_entity_poly.entity_id
_entity_poly.type
_entity_poly.pdbx_seq_one_letter_code
_entity_poly.pdbx_strand_id
1 'polypeptide(L)'
;MLVQKGIILSRGKNKAGMIALISTARIKRVCYVVVSPGDADVEIEKATVDRSRHSIILIGEDTDLLILPLHFSVRENKTINFRSDVNSKRNAKCILLTLLKNF
;
A
#
# COMPACT_ATOMS: atom_id res chain seq x y z
N MET A 1 5.89 11.20 30.25
CA MET A 1 6.88 11.64 29.26
C MET A 1 6.37 11.27 27.87
N LEU A 2 5.81 12.21 27.13
CA LEU A 2 5.30 11.97 25.77
C LEU A 2 6.48 12.01 24.80
N VAL A 3 7.00 10.84 24.43
CA VAL A 3 8.03 10.76 23.38
C VAL A 3 7.35 10.96 22.03
N GLN A 4 7.69 12.04 21.33
CA GLN A 4 7.12 12.35 20.01
C GLN A 4 7.48 11.26 18.98
N LYS A 5 6.48 10.80 18.22
CA LYS A 5 6.62 9.84 17.11
C LYS A 5 7.79 10.17 16.18
N GLY A 6 7.98 11.45 15.84
CA GLY A 6 9.05 11.92 14.97
C GLY A 6 10.46 11.64 15.51
N ILE A 7 10.65 11.70 16.83
CA ILE A 7 11.94 11.46 17.50
C ILE A 7 12.27 9.97 17.57
N ILE A 8 11.25 9.12 17.72
CA ILE A 8 11.44 7.66 17.73
C ILE A 8 11.81 7.17 16.33
N LEU A 9 11.09 7.66 15.31
CA LEU A 9 11.26 7.18 13.93
C LEU A 9 12.48 7.78 13.21
N SER A 10 13.08 8.86 13.72
CA SER A 10 14.31 9.43 13.17
C SER A 10 15.54 8.54 13.41
N ARG A 11 15.48 7.63 14.39
CA ARG A 11 16.54 6.62 14.63
C ARG A 11 16.25 5.37 13.82
N GLY A 12 17.13 5.06 12.86
CA GLY A 12 16.98 3.90 11.96
C GLY A 12 16.76 2.57 12.71
N LYS A 13 17.48 2.33 13.81
CA LYS A 13 17.31 1.13 14.66
C LYS A 13 15.90 1.02 15.26
N ASN A 14 15.34 2.13 15.71
CA ASN A 14 14.00 2.16 16.28
C ASN A 14 12.93 1.95 15.20
N LYS A 15 13.11 2.59 14.04
CA LYS A 15 12.23 2.39 12.86
C LYS A 15 12.22 0.92 12.44
N ALA A 16 13.39 0.30 12.30
CA ALA A 16 13.52 -1.11 11.95
C ALA A 16 12.89 -2.03 13.01
N GLY A 17 13.14 -1.78 14.31
CA GLY A 17 12.53 -2.53 15.41
C GLY A 17 11.00 -2.42 15.42
N MET A 18 10.45 -1.23 15.17
CA MET A 18 9.00 -1.04 15.05
C MET A 18 8.42 -1.79 13.85
N ILE A 19 9.07 -1.72 12.68
CA ILE A 19 8.65 -2.47 11.51
C ILE A 19 8.62 -3.97 11.83
N ALA A 20 9.67 -4.51 12.45
CA ALA A 20 9.73 -5.93 12.83
C ALA A 20 8.60 -6.34 13.78
N LEU A 21 8.26 -5.51 14.77
CA LEU A 21 7.15 -5.75 15.69
C LEU A 21 5.80 -5.76 14.96
N ILE A 22 5.56 -4.79 14.08
CA ILE A 22 4.32 -4.71 13.28
C ILE A 22 4.22 -5.92 12.35
N SER A 23 5.30 -6.25 11.64
CA SER A 23 5.37 -7.42 10.76
C SER A 23 5.04 -8.70 11.51
N THR A 24 5.65 -8.91 12.67
CA THR A 24 5.39 -10.08 13.52
C THR A 24 3.92 -10.15 13.95
N ALA A 25 3.33 -9.02 14.36
CA ALA A 25 1.93 -8.95 14.75
C ALA A 25 0.98 -9.23 13.59
N ARG A 26 1.31 -8.79 12.37
CA ARG A 26 0.54 -9.05 11.14
C ARG A 26 0.63 -10.51 10.70
N ILE A 27 1.83 -11.10 10.74
CA ILE A 27 2.04 -12.53 10.44
C ILE A 27 1.21 -13.40 11.39
N LYS A 28 1.19 -13.07 12.69
CA LYS A 28 0.33 -13.77 13.68
C LYS A 28 -1.18 -13.69 13.37
N ARG A 29 -1.60 -12.73 12.55
CA ARG A 29 -2.98 -12.58 12.06
C ARG A 29 -3.17 -13.12 10.64
N VAL A 30 -2.27 -14.00 10.18
CA VAL A 30 -2.33 -14.65 8.86
C VAL A 30 -2.23 -13.63 7.71
N CYS A 31 -1.63 -12.46 7.95
CA CYS A 31 -1.28 -11.55 6.87
C CYS A 31 0.08 -11.95 6.26
N TYR A 32 0.17 -11.95 4.94
CA TYR A 32 1.45 -12.03 4.25
C TYR A 32 2.18 -10.69 4.38
N VAL A 33 3.47 -10.73 4.75
CA VAL A 33 4.30 -9.55 4.92
C VAL A 33 5.53 -9.70 4.03
N VAL A 34 5.75 -8.71 3.17
CA VAL A 34 6.96 -8.58 2.35
C VAL A 34 7.82 -7.48 2.95
N VAL A 35 9.08 -7.78 3.24
CA VAL A 35 10.07 -6.78 3.64
C VAL A 35 10.95 -6.50 2.44
N SER A 36 10.88 -5.27 1.91
CA SER A 36 11.75 -4.88 0.80
C SER A 36 13.20 -4.72 1.29
N PRO A 37 14.19 -5.24 0.55
CA PRO A 37 15.61 -4.98 0.83
C PRO A 37 16.03 -3.54 0.49
N GLY A 38 15.19 -2.81 -0.26
CA GLY A 38 15.42 -1.43 -0.66
C GLY A 38 14.12 -0.64 -0.60
N ASP A 39 13.67 -0.16 -1.75
CA ASP A 39 12.44 0.61 -1.85
C ASP A 39 11.20 -0.30 -1.73
N ALA A 40 10.25 0.05 -0.86
CA ALA A 40 9.00 -0.69 -0.70
C ALA A 40 8.10 -0.53 -1.92
N ASP A 41 8.22 0.60 -2.63
CA ASP A 41 7.41 0.97 -3.79
C ASP A 41 7.57 -0.06 -4.91
N VAL A 42 8.80 -0.50 -5.16
CA VAL A 42 9.13 -1.54 -6.15
C VAL A 42 8.43 -2.87 -5.84
N GLU A 43 8.37 -3.27 -4.57
CA GLU A 43 7.71 -4.52 -4.19
C GLU A 43 6.18 -4.42 -4.26
N ILE A 44 5.62 -3.23 -3.97
CA ILE A 44 4.19 -2.95 -4.15
C ILE A 44 3.81 -3.03 -5.64
N GLU A 45 4.63 -2.45 -6.50
CA GLU A 45 4.44 -2.50 -7.95
C GLU A 45 4.48 -3.93 -8.47
N LYS A 46 5.52 -4.71 -8.14
CA LYS A 46 5.61 -6.13 -8.53
C LYS A 46 4.40 -6.93 -8.07
N ALA A 47 4.01 -6.78 -6.81
CA ALA A 47 2.84 -7.46 -6.26
C ALA A 47 1.55 -7.09 -7.02
N THR A 48 1.43 -5.83 -7.45
CA THR A 48 0.31 -5.37 -8.26
C THR A 48 0.32 -6.00 -9.64
N VAL A 49 1.47 -6.02 -10.32
CA VAL A 49 1.61 -6.64 -11.64
C VAL A 49 1.28 -8.13 -11.59
N ASP A 50 1.80 -8.85 -10.61
CA ASP A 50 1.53 -10.28 -10.40
C ASP A 50 0.04 -10.56 -10.14
N ARG A 51 -0.64 -9.61 -9.50
CA ARG A 51 -2.07 -9.70 -9.16
C ARG A 51 -2.98 -8.99 -10.16
N SER A 52 -2.46 -8.45 -11.25
CA SER A 52 -3.20 -7.67 -12.26
C SER A 52 -4.43 -8.38 -12.83
N ARG A 53 -4.43 -9.72 -12.86
CA ARG A 53 -5.58 -10.54 -13.31
C ARG A 53 -6.75 -10.58 -12.33
N HIS A 54 -6.54 -10.08 -11.11
CA HIS A 54 -7.54 -10.03 -10.04
C HIS A 54 -7.90 -8.57 -9.74
N SER A 55 -9.07 -8.36 -9.15
CA SER A 55 -9.38 -7.06 -8.57
C SER A 55 -8.52 -6.84 -7.34
N ILE A 56 -7.85 -5.70 -7.27
CA ILE A 56 -6.93 -5.35 -6.19
C ILE A 56 -7.38 -4.08 -5.48
N ILE A 57 -6.95 -3.95 -4.22
CA ILE A 57 -7.11 -2.73 -3.43
C ILE A 57 -5.71 -2.28 -3.03
N LEU A 58 -5.30 -1.10 -3.48
CA LEU A 58 -4.09 -0.45 -3.03
C LEU A 58 -4.45 0.52 -1.89
N ILE A 59 -3.81 0.32 -0.74
CA ILE A 59 -4.01 1.15 0.45
C ILE A 59 -2.71 1.91 0.71
N GLY A 60 -2.77 3.23 0.61
CA GLY A 60 -1.60 4.08 0.74
C GLY A 60 -1.91 5.55 0.52
N GLU A 61 -0.92 6.39 0.75
CA GLU A 61 -1.01 7.83 0.48
C GLU A 61 -0.30 8.21 -0.81
N ASP A 62 0.66 7.39 -1.24
CA ASP A 62 1.43 7.61 -2.45
C ASP A 62 0.63 7.23 -3.69
N THR A 63 0.31 8.22 -4.52
CA THR A 63 -0.44 8.05 -5.76
C THR A 63 0.45 7.67 -6.93
N ASP A 64 1.77 7.87 -6.85
CA ASP A 64 2.69 7.54 -7.94
C ASP A 64 2.74 6.03 -8.16
N LEU A 65 2.44 5.25 -7.11
CA LEU A 65 2.26 3.81 -7.15
C LEU A 65 1.07 3.33 -8.00
N LEU A 66 0.20 4.23 -8.47
CA LEU A 66 -0.97 3.86 -9.28
C LEU A 66 -0.65 3.66 -10.77
N ILE A 67 0.50 4.11 -11.26
CA ILE A 67 0.81 4.12 -12.70
C ILE A 67 0.76 2.72 -13.30
N LEU A 68 1.54 1.78 -12.74
CA LEU A 68 1.56 0.39 -13.22
C LEU A 68 0.22 -0.34 -12.98
N PRO A 69 -0.39 -0.27 -11.78
CA PRO A 69 -1.72 -0.82 -11.59
C PRO A 69 -2.71 -0.36 -12.68
N LEU A 70 -2.81 0.94 -12.93
CA LEU A 70 -3.73 1.49 -13.92
C LEU A 70 -3.42 0.95 -15.32
N HIS A 71 -2.15 0.91 -15.73
CA HIS A 71 -1.74 0.36 -17.02
C HIS A 71 -2.24 -1.08 -17.23
N PHE A 72 -2.06 -1.95 -16.23
CA PHE A 72 -2.50 -3.35 -16.35
C PHE A 72 -4.02 -3.51 -16.25
N SER A 73 -4.68 -2.70 -15.41
CA SER A 73 -6.14 -2.78 -15.25
C SER A 73 -6.91 -2.45 -16.53
N VAL A 74 -6.40 -1.52 -17.35
CA VAL A 74 -6.97 -1.17 -18.67
C VAL A 74 -6.88 -2.35 -19.62
N ARG A 75 -5.73 -3.03 -19.64
CA ARG A 75 -5.48 -4.18 -20.54
C ARG A 75 -6.35 -5.37 -20.17
N GLU A 76 -6.50 -5.64 -18.87
CA GLU A 76 -7.20 -6.83 -18.36
C GLU A 76 -8.69 -6.58 -18.02
N ASN A 77 -9.18 -5.36 -18.23
CA ASN A 77 -10.54 -4.92 -17.86
C ASN A 77 -10.87 -5.22 -16.38
N LYS A 78 -9.94 -4.90 -15.49
CA LYS A 78 -10.06 -5.12 -14.04
C LYS A 78 -10.23 -3.82 -13.28
N THR A 79 -10.79 -3.93 -12.09
CA THR A 79 -11.04 -2.79 -11.20
C THR A 79 -9.91 -2.62 -10.21
N ILE A 80 -9.44 -1.38 -10.05
CA ILE A 80 -8.52 -1.00 -8.98
C ILE A 80 -9.24 -0.06 -8.02
N ASN A 81 -9.15 -0.40 -6.74
CA ASN A 81 -9.61 0.47 -5.67
C ASN A 81 -8.40 1.10 -5.00
N PHE A 82 -8.31 2.42 -5.02
CA PHE A 82 -7.34 3.15 -4.23
C PHE A 82 -8.00 3.71 -2.99
N ARG A 83 -7.41 3.44 -1.82
CA ARG A 83 -7.90 3.95 -0.55
C ARG A 83 -6.76 4.66 0.19
N SER A 84 -6.93 5.96 0.38
CA SER A 84 -6.15 6.70 1.38
C SER A 84 -6.73 6.43 2.78
N ASP A 85 -5.85 6.22 3.76
CA ASP A 85 -6.24 6.02 5.17
C ASP A 85 -6.06 7.30 6.02
N VAL A 86 -5.88 8.46 5.36
CA VAL A 86 -5.81 9.76 6.05
C VAL A 86 -7.20 10.15 6.55
N ASN A 87 -7.36 10.13 7.87
CA ASN A 87 -8.50 10.55 8.68
C ASN A 87 -9.67 9.56 8.85
N SER A 88 -9.67 8.91 10.00
CA SER A 88 -10.80 8.26 10.68
C SER A 88 -11.94 9.21 11.11
N LYS A 89 -12.07 10.38 10.47
CA LYS A 89 -13.14 11.34 10.72
C LYS A 89 -13.78 11.72 9.38
N ARG A 90 -14.89 11.05 9.08
CA ARG A 90 -15.78 11.19 7.90
C ARG A 90 -15.24 10.58 6.61
N ASN A 91 -15.85 9.46 6.23
CA ASN A 91 -15.86 8.86 4.89
C ASN A 91 -14.47 8.64 4.29
N ALA A 92 -13.83 7.52 4.63
CA ALA A 92 -12.70 7.02 3.85
C ALA A 92 -13.11 6.99 2.37
N LYS A 93 -12.57 7.92 1.57
CA LYS A 93 -12.83 7.98 0.13
C LYS A 93 -12.10 6.81 -0.50
N CYS A 94 -12.81 5.69 -0.65
CA CYS A 94 -12.42 4.67 -1.59
C CYS A 94 -12.65 5.25 -2.98
N ILE A 95 -11.57 5.62 -3.66
CA ILE A 95 -11.66 6.06 -5.05
C ILE A 95 -11.68 4.77 -5.87
N LEU A 96 -12.88 4.43 -6.33
CA LEU A 96 -13.06 3.39 -7.34
C LEU A 96 -12.55 3.96 -8.66
N LEU A 97 -11.36 3.52 -9.07
CA LEU A 97 -10.83 3.84 -10.39
C LEU A 97 -11.38 2.80 -11.37
N THR A 98 -12.59 3.05 -11.87
CA THR A 98 -13.11 2.36 -13.04
C THR A 98 -12.68 3.17 -14.26
N LEU A 99 -11.59 2.74 -14.90
CA LEU A 99 -11.22 3.31 -16.20
C LEU A 99 -12.24 2.81 -17.23
N LEU A 100 -13.21 3.68 -17.56
CA LEU A 100 -14.11 3.47 -18.69
C LEU A 100 -13.26 3.48 -19.96
N LYS A 101 -13.21 2.34 -20.65
CA LYS A 101 -12.57 2.20 -21.95
C LYS A 101 -13.15 3.25 -22.91
N ASN A 102 -12.37 4.27 -23.22
CA ASN A 102 -12.53 5.06 -24.42
C ASN A 102 -11.13 5.35 -24.95
N PHE A 103 -10.93 4.94 -26.21
CA PHE A 103 -9.74 5.00 -27.07
C PHE A 103 -8.79 3.79 -26.99
#